data_AF-A0ABD6QN57-F1
#
_entry.id   AF-A0ABD6QN57-F1
#
_cell.length_a   1.000
_cell.length_b   1.000
_cell.length_c   1.000
_cell.angle_alpha   90.00
_cell.angle_beta   90.00
_cell.angle_gamma   90.00
#
_symmetry.space_group_name_H-M   'P 1'
#
loop_
_entity.id
_entity.type
_entity.pdbx_description
1 polymer ?
#
loop_
_entity_poly.entity_id
_entity_poly.type
_entity_poly.pdbx_seq_one_letter_code
_entity_poly.pdbx_strand_id
1 'polypeptide(L)'
;MFKAPLLVRNWDRKQLAADHSKPRAFGGQRADRLLHGDCNSQRQDGRHDDVRPMALGVHPTEWAAALATRGITITATELATDDLVMDW
;
A
#
# COMPACT_ATOMS: atom_id res chain seq x y z
N MET A 1 -5.01 -1.79 29.39
CA MET A 1 -4.82 -1.96 27.93
C MET A 1 -3.34 -2.16 27.68
N PHE A 2 -2.94 -3.33 27.18
CA PHE A 2 -1.56 -3.57 26.77
C PHE A 2 -1.28 -2.71 25.55
N LYS A 3 -0.47 -1.65 25.69
CA LYS A 3 0.11 -0.98 24.53
C LYS A 3 1.31 -1.82 24.13
N ALA A 4 1.18 -2.54 23.01
CA ALA A 4 2.33 -3.21 22.44
C ALA A 4 3.49 -2.20 22.32
N PRO A 5 4.74 -2.58 22.65
CA PRO A 5 5.88 -1.71 22.43
C PRO A 5 5.83 -1.20 21.00
N LEU A 6 6.13 0.09 20.79
CA LEU A 6 6.15 0.71 19.47
C LEU A 6 7.06 -0.13 18.57
N LEU A 7 6.46 -1.02 17.77
CA LEU A 7 7.20 -1.82 16.81
C LEU A 7 7.95 -0.84 15.90
N VAL A 8 9.16 -1.24 15.52
CA VAL A 8 9.98 -0.48 14.56
C VAL A 8 9.10 -0.15 13.36
N ARG A 9 9.00 1.14 13.05
CA ARG A 9 8.24 1.63 11.91
C ARG A 9 9.09 1.48 10.65
N ASN A 10 8.43 1.21 9.54
CA ASN A 10 9.06 1.18 8.23
C ASN A 10 9.48 2.61 7.81
N TRP A 11 10.14 2.74 6.66
CA TRP A 11 10.57 4.02 6.11
C TRP A 11 9.40 5.01 5.90
N ASP A 12 8.18 4.50 5.68
CA ASP A 12 6.94 5.27 5.56
C ASP A 12 6.30 5.64 6.91
N ARG A 13 7.02 5.40 8.02
CA ARG A 13 6.59 5.59 9.41
C ARG A 13 5.37 4.74 9.82
N LYS A 14 5.01 3.72 9.03
CA LYS A 14 3.90 2.79 9.30
C LYS A 14 4.43 1.42 9.72
N GLN A 15 3.55 0.58 10.27
CA GLN A 15 3.85 -0.85 10.43
C GLN A 15 3.69 -1.57 9.09
N LEU A 16 4.21 -2.80 8.98
CA LEU A 16 3.92 -3.65 7.82
C LEU A 16 2.42 -3.97 7.79
N ALA A 17 1.81 -3.79 6.62
CA ALA A 17 0.43 -4.13 6.34
C ALA A 17 0.31 -5.61 5.94
N ALA A 18 -0.64 -6.31 6.54
CA ALA A 18 -1.02 -7.67 6.17
C ALA A 18 -1.99 -7.64 4.97
N ASP A 19 -1.43 -7.68 3.77
CA ASP A 19 -2.18 -7.55 2.53
C ASP A 19 -2.71 -8.89 2.01
N HIS A 20 -3.75 -8.82 1.20
CA HIS A 20 -4.45 -9.96 0.63
C HIS A 20 -4.46 -9.83 -0.90
N SER A 21 -3.90 -10.82 -1.61
CA SER A 21 -4.01 -10.89 -3.08
C SER A 21 -5.45 -10.82 -3.56
N LYS A 22 -6.38 -11.43 -2.81
CA LYS A 22 -7.82 -11.25 -2.96
C LYS A 22 -8.31 -10.31 -1.85
N PRO A 23 -8.81 -9.10 -2.16
CA PRO A 23 -9.27 -8.18 -1.12
C PRO A 23 -10.38 -8.78 -0.25
N ARG A 24 -10.43 -8.37 1.02
CA ARG A 24 -11.48 -8.80 1.97
C ARG A 24 -12.89 -8.48 1.45
N ALA A 25 -13.07 -7.32 0.82
CA ALA A 25 -14.33 -6.90 0.20
C ALA A 25 -14.84 -7.88 -0.87
N PHE A 26 -13.95 -8.67 -1.48
CA PHE A 26 -14.30 -9.69 -2.48
C PHE A 26 -14.24 -11.12 -1.92
N GLY A 27 -14.12 -11.28 -0.60
CA GLY A 27 -14.10 -12.58 0.08
C GLY A 27 -12.71 -13.18 0.29
N GLY A 28 -11.66 -12.35 0.30
CA GLY A 28 -10.34 -12.77 0.78
C GLY A 28 -10.33 -12.96 2.30
N GLN A 29 -9.72 -14.05 2.78
CA GLN A 29 -9.74 -14.41 4.20
C GLN A 29 -8.35 -14.46 4.84
N ARG A 30 -7.32 -14.78 4.05
CA ARG A 30 -5.95 -14.96 4.51
C ARG A 30 -5.06 -13.90 3.87
N ALA A 31 -4.36 -13.16 4.71
CA ALA A 31 -3.25 -12.34 4.27
C ALA A 31 -2.12 -13.25 3.80
N ASP A 32 -1.59 -12.97 2.63
CA ASP A 32 -0.59 -13.80 1.96
C ASP A 32 0.69 -13.04 1.62
N ARG A 33 0.74 -11.74 1.93
CA ARG A 33 1.93 -10.92 1.77
C ARG A 33 2.00 -9.80 2.82
N LEU A 34 3.22 -9.34 3.09
CA LEU A 34 3.49 -8.17 3.93
C LEU A 34 4.00 -7.04 3.04
N LEU A 35 3.39 -5.86 3.16
CA LEU A 35 3.74 -4.68 2.37
C LEU A 35 3.98 -3.46 3.28
N HIS A 36 4.77 -2.50 2.80
CA HIS A 36 4.78 -1.15 3.39
C HIS A 36 3.39 -0.52 3.24
N GLY A 37 3.00 0.34 4.18
CA GLY A 37 1.67 0.95 4.20
C GLY A 37 1.41 1.76 2.94
N ASP A 38 2.36 2.60 2.51
CA ASP A 38 2.20 3.38 1.28
C ASP A 38 2.07 2.48 0.04
N CYS A 39 2.90 1.45 -0.08
CA CYS A 39 2.81 0.52 -1.21
C CYS A 39 1.50 -0.27 -1.20
N ASN A 40 0.96 -0.57 -0.02
CA ASN A 40 -0.32 -1.25 0.14
C ASN A 40 -1.50 -0.38 -0.28
N SER A 41 -1.49 0.92 0.04
CA SER A 41 -2.55 1.83 -0.40
C SER A 41 -2.51 2.02 -1.93
N GLN A 42 -1.32 2.16 -2.51
CA GLN A 42 -1.14 2.40 -3.94
C GLN A 42 -1.62 1.22 -4.83
N ARG A 43 -1.52 -0.04 -4.37
CA ARG A 43 -2.08 -1.17 -5.14
C ARG A 43 -3.62 -1.19 -5.18
N GLN A 44 -4.28 -0.43 -4.30
CA GLN A 44 -5.73 -0.42 -4.08
C GLN A 44 -6.31 -1.82 -3.79
N ASP A 45 -7.40 -2.21 -4.47
CA ASP A 45 -7.99 -3.54 -4.44
C ASP A 45 -7.15 -4.59 -5.21
N GLY A 46 -5.93 -4.25 -5.61
CA GLY A 46 -5.05 -5.08 -6.40
C GLY A 46 -5.02 -4.71 -7.89
N ARG A 47 -5.85 -3.78 -8.35
CA ARG A 47 -5.84 -3.26 -9.74
C ARG A 47 -4.48 -2.73 -10.19
N HIS A 48 -3.67 -2.25 -9.25
CA HIS A 48 -2.36 -1.66 -9.56
C HIS A 48 -1.19 -2.47 -8.99
N ASP A 49 -1.39 -3.76 -8.68
CA ASP A 49 -0.34 -4.59 -8.09
C ASP A 49 0.83 -4.83 -9.06
N ASP A 50 0.55 -4.88 -10.37
CA ASP A 50 1.54 -5.01 -11.45
C ASP A 50 2.34 -3.73 -11.69
N VAL A 51 1.74 -2.58 -11.36
CA VAL A 51 2.35 -1.26 -11.52
C VAL A 51 2.69 -0.59 -10.20
N ARG A 52 2.70 -1.30 -9.06
CA ARG A 52 3.07 -0.75 -7.75
C ARG A 52 4.51 -0.22 -7.74
N PRO A 53 4.89 0.71 -6.84
CA PRO A 53 6.22 1.35 -6.85
C PRO A 53 7.40 0.36 -6.94
N MET A 54 7.33 -0.71 -6.13
CA MET A 54 8.35 -1.76 -6.11
C MET A 54 8.45 -2.55 -7.43
N ALA A 55 7.32 -2.80 -8.11
CA ALA A 55 7.33 -3.49 -9.41
C ALA A 55 7.90 -2.59 -10.52
N LEU A 56 7.74 -1.29 -10.40
CA LEU A 56 8.28 -0.31 -11.35
C LEU A 56 9.72 0.13 -11.03
N GLY A 57 10.25 -0.24 -9.87
CA GLY A 57 11.59 0.16 -9.42
C GLY A 57 11.73 1.65 -9.10
N VAL A 58 10.63 2.31 -8.70
CA VAL A 58 10.60 3.76 -8.40
C VAL A 58 10.32 4.02 -6.92
N HIS A 59 10.71 5.20 -6.43
CA HIS A 59 10.32 5.60 -5.10
C HIS A 59 8.79 5.79 -5.02
N PRO A 60 8.11 5.43 -3.91
CA PRO A 60 6.66 5.59 -3.79
C PRO A 60 6.13 7.01 -4.05
N THR A 61 6.92 8.05 -3.72
CA THR A 61 6.55 9.45 -4.03
C THR A 61 6.61 9.77 -5.53
N GLU A 62 7.31 8.98 -6.32
CA GLU A 62 7.47 9.13 -7.78
C GLU A 62 6.48 8.27 -8.56
N TRP A 63 5.69 7.44 -7.86
CA TRP A 63 4.79 6.47 -8.47
C TRP A 63 3.77 7.09 -9.40
N ALA A 64 3.17 8.22 -9.02
CA ALA A 64 2.23 8.95 -9.88
C ALA A 64 2.85 9.35 -11.22
N ALA A 65 4.09 9.86 -11.19
CA ALA A 65 4.80 10.23 -12.41
C ALA A 65 5.13 8.99 -13.25
N ALA A 66 5.51 7.88 -12.61
CA ALA A 66 5.79 6.61 -13.27
C ALA A 66 4.54 5.99 -13.93
N LEU A 67 3.36 6.17 -13.34
CA LEU A 67 2.08 5.76 -13.92
C LEU A 67 1.67 6.65 -15.08
N ALA A 68 1.81 7.97 -14.94
CA ALA A 68 1.53 8.92 -16.01
C ALA A 68 2.37 8.63 -17.27
N THR A 69 3.65 8.27 -17.09
CA THR A 69 4.54 7.86 -18.19
C THR A 69 4.03 6.61 -18.93
N ARG A 70 3.25 5.75 -18.26
CA ARG A 70 2.62 4.55 -18.83
C ARG A 70 1.20 4.81 -19.36
N GLY A 71 0.73 6.06 -19.34
CA GLY A 71 -0.63 6.41 -19.74
C GLY A 71 -1.71 6.00 -18.74
N ILE A 72 -1.33 5.67 -17.50
CA ILE A 72 -2.27 5.32 -16.43
C ILE A 72 -2.56 6.59 -15.64
N THR A 73 -3.82 7.03 -15.65
CA THR A 73 -4.30 8.16 -14.86
C THR A 73 -4.86 7.64 -13.54
N ILE A 74 -4.28 8.09 -12.43
CA ILE A 74 -4.82 7.89 -11.09
C ILE A 74 -5.32 9.23 -10.53
N THR A 75 -6.44 9.19 -9.82
CA THR A 75 -7.06 10.34 -9.17
C THR A 75 -6.34 10.67 -7.85
N ALA A 76 -6.45 11.92 -7.40
CA ALA A 76 -5.80 12.36 -6.16
C ALA A 76 -6.25 11.56 -4.92
N THR A 77 -7.47 11.02 -4.94
CA THR A 77 -8.02 10.14 -3.89
C THR A 77 -7.27 8.81 -3.79
N GLU A 78 -6.65 8.37 -4.89
CA GLU A 78 -5.92 7.10 -4.99
C GLU A 78 -4.43 7.25 -4.63
N LEU A 79 -3.94 8.49 -4.54
CA LEU A 79 -2.60 8.83 -4.09
C LEU A 79 -2.44 8.87 -2.58
N ALA A 80 -3.50 8.52 -1.83
CA ALA A 80 -3.53 8.62 -0.38
C ALA A 80 -2.34 7.89 0.26
N THR A 81 -1.32 8.66 0.65
CA THR A 81 -0.31 8.29 1.64
C THR A 81 -1.02 8.27 2.98
N ASP A 82 -1.79 7.20 3.21
CA ASP A 82 -2.79 7.20 4.26
C ASP A 82 -2.10 7.26 5.64
N ASP A 83 -2.05 8.45 6.26
CA ASP A 83 -1.48 8.65 7.61
C ASP A 83 -2.35 7.98 8.69
N LEU A 84 -3.45 7.33 8.29
CA LEU A 84 -4.21 6.44 9.15
C LEU A 84 -3.29 5.30 9.61
N VAL A 85 -2.88 5.41 10.89
CA VAL A 85 -2.46 4.26 11.66
C VAL A 85 -3.58 3.25 11.54
N MET A 86 -3.34 2.17 10.79
CA MET A 86 -4.21 1.01 10.78
C MET A 86 -4.19 0.44 12.20
N ASP A 87 -5.10 0.92 13.05
CA ASP A 87 -5.47 0.28 14.32
C ASP A 87 -6.22 -1.00 13.93
N TRP A 88 -5.45 -2.07 13.69
CA TRP A 88 -5.95 -3.44 13.55
C TRP A 88 -5.90 -4.16 14.89
#